data_AF-A0A4Y7SJ55-F1
#
_entry.id   AF-A0A4Y7SJ55-F1
#
_cell.length_a   1.000
_cell.length_b   1.000
_cell.length_c   1.000
_cell.angle_alpha   90.00
_cell.angle_beta   90.00
_cell.angle_gamma   90.00
#
_symmetry.space_group_name_H-M   'P 1'
#
loop_
_entity.id
_entity.type
_entity.pdbx_description
1 polymer ?
#
loop_
_entity_poly.entity_id
_entity_poly.type
_entity_poly.pdbx_seq_one_letter_code
_entity_poly.pdbx_strand_id
1 'polypeptide(L)'
;CNNCSPAVTLDSSAPRILEHIGAHILFDSKVKRSDEPCGLCQLPAQLCRIIVVPGKGTKASPHVDWNRSTGCARPVNFSYRWASEYNDSSPCTNVPLICKLCPKDAPAVWRYNLSFHLGHVHSQEAVAQYADLCNLSDKEMAGMKDVWRNRLKAKATKRSQKNAPLLTISEAHCSTTPIHSYVPSSAGLPIIALTSWLR
;
A
#
# COMPACT_ATOMS: atom_id res chain seq x y z
N CYS A 1 -2.01 14.43 -0.79
CA CYS A 1 -0.54 14.30 -0.75
C CYS A 1 0.03 15.24 -1.79
N ASN A 2 0.56 16.38 -1.34
CA ASN A 2 1.05 17.44 -2.23
C ASN A 2 2.45 17.14 -2.77
N ASN A 3 3.13 16.14 -2.22
CA ASN A 3 4.44 15.67 -2.68
C ASN A 3 4.32 14.73 -3.89
N CYS A 4 3.12 14.23 -4.18
CA CYS A 4 2.82 13.52 -5.43
C CYS A 4 2.52 14.53 -6.55
N SER A 5 2.91 14.18 -7.78
CA SER A 5 2.52 14.90 -9.00
C SER A 5 1.95 13.88 -10.00
N PRO A 6 0.64 13.94 -10.32
CA PRO A 6 -0.37 14.83 -9.74
C PRO A 6 -0.60 14.55 -8.24
N ALA A 7 -1.20 15.51 -7.54
CA ALA A 7 -1.51 15.37 -6.11
C ALA A 7 -2.49 14.20 -5.90
N VAL A 8 -2.19 13.34 -4.92
CA VAL A 8 -3.00 12.15 -4.61
C VAL A 8 -3.82 12.39 -3.35
N THR A 9 -5.14 12.16 -3.39
CA THR A 9 -5.95 12.15 -2.16
C THR A 9 -5.53 10.98 -1.28
N LEU A 10 -5.16 11.27 -0.03
CA LEU A 10 -4.79 10.22 0.92
C LEU A 10 -6.05 9.58 1.50
N ASP A 11 -5.95 8.27 1.74
CA ASP A 11 -6.95 7.50 2.48
C ASP A 11 -7.02 8.02 3.94
N SER A 12 -8.16 7.83 4.60
CA SER A 12 -8.29 8.12 6.04
C SER A 12 -7.76 6.97 6.92
N SER A 13 -7.54 5.80 6.32
CA SER A 13 -6.97 4.62 6.97
C SER A 13 -5.50 4.84 7.32
N ALA A 14 -5.17 4.79 8.62
CA ALA A 14 -3.81 4.99 9.09
C ALA A 14 -2.77 4.03 8.45
N PRO A 15 -3.03 2.71 8.28
CA PRO A 15 -2.14 1.83 7.53
C PRO A 15 -1.86 2.32 6.09
N ARG A 16 -2.87 2.81 5.38
CA ARG A 16 -2.71 3.31 4.00
C ARG A 16 -1.96 4.64 3.95
N ILE A 17 -2.14 5.49 4.96
CA ILE A 17 -1.32 6.70 5.11
C ILE A 17 0.14 6.31 5.36
N LEU A 18 0.40 5.40 6.29
CA LEU A 18 1.75 4.93 6.62
C LEU A 18 2.45 4.29 5.42
N GLU A 19 1.75 3.46 4.64
CA GLU A 19 2.26 2.90 3.38
C GLU A 19 2.64 4.00 2.38
N HIS A 20 1.72 4.93 2.12
CA HIS A 20 1.95 5.98 1.13
C HIS A 20 3.13 6.88 1.52
N ILE A 21 3.17 7.31 2.79
CA ILE A 21 4.22 8.19 3.29
C ILE A 21 5.55 7.43 3.45
N GLY A 22 5.51 6.19 3.93
CA GLY A 22 6.68 5.32 4.00
C GLY A 22 7.30 5.09 2.62
N ALA A 23 6.49 4.95 1.58
CA ALA A 23 6.97 4.83 0.20
C ALA A 23 7.72 6.10 -0.27
N HIS A 24 7.23 7.29 0.10
CA HIS A 24 7.97 8.52 -0.13
C HIS A 24 9.33 8.52 0.61
N ILE A 25 9.36 8.15 1.89
CA ILE A 25 10.59 8.11 2.68
C ILE A 25 11.64 7.17 2.06
N LEU A 26 11.21 6.02 1.52
CA LEU A 26 12.13 5.02 0.96
C LEU A 26 12.57 5.32 -0.48
N PHE A 27 11.69 5.87 -1.33
CA PHE A 27 11.92 5.88 -2.78
C PHE A 27 11.78 7.25 -3.45
N ASP A 28 11.32 8.28 -2.74
CA ASP A 28 11.25 9.63 -3.30
C ASP A 28 12.59 10.35 -3.13
N SER A 29 13.28 10.57 -4.25
CA SER A 29 14.53 11.34 -4.29
C SER A 29 14.44 12.76 -3.70
N LYS A 30 13.24 13.33 -3.59
CA LYS A 30 13.02 14.67 -3.02
C LYS A 30 12.98 14.67 -1.50
N VAL A 31 12.81 13.50 -0.88
CA VAL A 31 12.72 13.36 0.58
C VAL A 31 14.13 13.15 1.14
N LYS A 32 14.58 14.11 1.94
CA LYS A 32 15.86 14.03 2.66
C LYS A 32 15.69 13.24 3.95
N ARG A 33 16.21 12.00 3.99
CA ARG A 33 16.14 11.15 5.20
C ARG A 33 16.95 11.69 6.38
N SER A 34 17.95 12.54 6.12
CA SER A 34 18.71 13.27 7.14
C SER A 34 17.83 14.18 8.00
N ASP A 35 16.69 14.63 7.47
CA ASP A 35 15.76 15.52 8.18
C ASP A 35 14.80 14.72 9.09
N GLU A 36 14.95 13.39 9.11
CA GLU A 36 14.13 12.43 9.83
C GLU A 36 12.62 12.68 9.65
N PRO A 37 12.14 12.71 8.38
CA PRO A 37 10.78 13.13 8.06
C PRO A 37 9.73 12.26 8.75
N CYS A 38 8.67 12.90 9.25
CA CYS A 38 7.57 12.21 9.91
C CYS A 38 6.86 11.21 8.99
N GLY A 39 6.65 9.98 9.47
CA GLY A 39 5.96 8.90 8.76
C GLY A 39 4.46 9.13 8.46
N LEU A 40 3.88 10.28 8.84
CA LEU A 40 2.49 10.64 8.54
C LEU A 40 2.35 11.91 7.70
N CYS A 41 3.19 12.92 7.97
CA CYS A 41 3.10 14.23 7.33
C CYS A 41 4.34 14.63 6.50
N GLN A 42 5.44 13.88 6.59
CA GLN A 42 6.76 14.16 5.98
C GLN A 42 7.44 15.47 6.44
N LEU A 43 6.90 16.17 7.44
CA LEU A 43 7.60 17.30 8.03
C LEU A 43 8.87 16.83 8.73
N PRO A 44 9.96 17.60 8.69
CA PRO A 44 11.19 17.32 9.43
C PRO A 44 10.95 17.11 10.93
N ALA A 45 11.78 16.29 11.58
CA ALA A 45 11.63 15.97 13.02
C ALA A 45 11.63 17.21 13.93
N GLN A 46 12.33 18.29 13.53
CA GLN A 46 12.35 19.55 14.27
C GLN A 46 10.99 20.28 14.29
N LEU A 47 10.16 20.06 13.27
CA LEU A 47 8.83 20.66 13.15
C LEU A 47 7.72 19.69 13.56
N CYS A 48 7.98 18.38 13.58
CA CYS A 48 7.01 17.35 13.90
C CYS A 48 7.59 16.37 14.92
N ARG A 49 7.38 16.67 16.21
CA ARG A 49 7.91 15.89 17.33
C ARG A 49 6.88 14.87 17.78
N ILE A 50 7.14 13.60 17.52
CA ILE A 50 6.28 12.48 17.93
C ILE A 50 6.80 11.90 19.24
N ILE A 51 5.97 11.88 20.26
CA ILE A 51 6.32 11.28 21.56
C ILE A 51 5.66 9.90 21.64
N VAL A 52 6.47 8.88 21.93
CA VAL A 52 6.00 7.51 22.12
C VAL A 52 6.21 7.12 23.58
N VAL A 53 5.16 6.54 24.16
CA VAL A 53 5.19 6.03 25.52
C VAL A 53 5.12 4.50 25.50
N PRO A 54 5.84 3.82 26.41
CA PRO A 54 5.73 2.38 26.54
C PRO A 54 4.31 1.99 26.98
N GLY A 55 3.85 0.81 26.57
CA GLY A 55 2.61 0.25 27.07
C GLY A 55 2.69 -0.07 28.57
N LYS A 56 1.55 -0.02 29.27
CA LYS A 56 1.45 -0.41 30.68
C LYS A 56 1.07 -1.88 30.83
N GLY A 57 1.91 -2.68 31.48
CA GLY A 57 1.66 -4.11 31.74
C GLY A 57 2.33 -5.04 30.72
N THR A 58 2.27 -6.35 30.99
CA THR A 58 3.06 -7.37 30.29
C THR A 58 2.70 -7.61 28.82
N LYS A 59 1.53 -7.14 28.37
CA LYS A 59 1.01 -7.32 27.00
C LYS A 59 0.77 -6.00 26.26
N ALA A 60 1.14 -4.87 26.85
CA ALA A 60 0.79 -3.58 26.28
C ALA A 60 1.81 -3.14 25.22
N SER A 61 1.32 -2.84 24.03
CA SER A 61 2.14 -2.26 22.97
C SER A 61 2.45 -0.78 23.26
N PRO A 62 3.60 -0.27 22.81
CA PRO A 62 3.84 1.18 22.76
C PRO A 62 2.72 1.90 22.01
N HIS A 63 2.55 3.17 22.30
CA HIS A 63 1.62 4.03 21.55
C HIS A 63 2.13 5.46 21.49
N VAL A 64 1.64 6.19 20.49
CA VAL A 64 1.90 7.63 20.37
C VAL A 64 1.09 8.38 21.40
N ASP A 65 1.76 9.23 22.18
CA ASP A 65 1.11 10.20 23.05
C ASP A 65 0.88 11.49 22.26
N TRP A 66 -0.32 11.63 21.70
CA TRP A 66 -0.69 12.81 20.91
C TRP A 66 -0.81 14.08 21.74
N ASN A 67 -1.01 13.99 23.06
CA ASN A 67 -1.06 15.17 23.92
C ASN A 67 0.33 15.76 24.13
N ARG A 68 1.37 14.93 24.13
CA ARG A 68 2.77 15.37 24.23
C ARG A 68 3.44 15.57 22.88
N SER A 69 2.86 15.04 21.80
CA SER A 69 3.35 15.21 20.43
C SER A 69 2.92 16.56 19.84
N THR A 70 3.75 17.16 18.99
CA THR A 70 3.47 18.47 18.40
C THR A 70 3.81 18.53 16.90
N GLY A 71 3.10 19.39 16.18
CA GLY A 71 3.42 19.77 14.79
C GLY A 71 3.05 18.78 13.69
N CYS A 72 2.56 17.58 14.01
CA CYS A 72 2.08 16.65 13.00
C CYS A 72 0.84 17.21 12.30
N ALA A 73 0.93 17.49 11.00
CA ALA A 73 -0.21 17.95 10.20
C ALA A 73 -1.25 16.85 9.90
N ARG A 74 -0.98 15.59 10.27
CA ARG A 74 -1.87 14.45 10.08
C ARG A 74 -1.78 13.48 11.27
N PRO A 75 -2.19 13.89 12.49
CA PRO A 75 -2.20 12.99 13.63
C PRO A 75 -3.28 11.94 13.42
N VAL A 76 -2.90 10.66 13.41
CA VAL A 76 -3.81 9.54 13.24
C VAL A 76 -3.44 8.41 14.19
N ASN A 77 -4.44 7.82 14.84
CA ASN A 77 -4.23 6.66 15.68
C ASN A 77 -4.09 5.40 14.82
N PHE A 78 -3.17 4.52 15.21
CA PHE A 78 -2.99 3.20 14.62
C PHE A 78 -2.59 2.20 15.70
N SER A 79 -2.93 0.93 15.48
CA SER A 79 -2.45 -0.14 16.34
C SER A 79 -0.98 -0.39 16.08
N TYR A 80 -0.16 -0.18 17.12
CA TYR A 80 1.28 -0.32 17.01
C TYR A 80 1.68 -1.75 16.64
N ARG A 81 1.04 -2.76 17.25
CA ARG A 81 1.26 -4.18 16.94
C ARG A 81 1.10 -4.48 15.45
N TRP A 82 -0.05 -4.11 14.89
CA TRP A 82 -0.34 -4.38 13.47
C TRP A 82 0.52 -3.54 12.52
N ALA A 83 0.85 -2.30 12.90
CA ALA A 83 1.70 -1.44 12.09
C ALA A 83 3.19 -1.79 12.18
N SER A 84 3.63 -2.55 13.19
CA SER A 84 5.02 -3.01 13.31
C SER A 84 5.29 -4.37 12.65
N GLU A 85 4.25 -5.04 12.16
CA GLU A 85 4.32 -6.37 11.59
C GLU A 85 4.05 -6.33 10.08
N TYR A 86 4.98 -6.88 9.30
CA TYR A 86 4.79 -7.02 7.85
C TYR A 86 3.64 -7.99 7.56
N ASN A 87 2.81 -7.63 6.58
CA ASN A 87 1.90 -8.56 5.93
C ASN A 87 1.69 -8.18 4.46
N ASP A 88 1.30 -9.14 3.62
CA ASP A 88 1.16 -8.94 2.18
C ASP A 88 0.13 -7.86 1.80
N SER A 89 -0.86 -7.61 2.65
CA SER A 89 -1.91 -6.60 2.42
C SER A 89 -1.51 -5.19 2.87
N SER A 90 -0.51 -5.09 3.74
CA SER A 90 0.02 -3.87 4.34
C SER A 90 1.51 -4.04 4.61
N PRO A 91 2.36 -3.83 3.59
CA PRO A 91 3.78 -4.17 3.67
C PRO A 91 4.60 -3.20 4.53
N CYS A 92 4.01 -2.10 5.02
CA CYS A 92 4.73 -1.05 5.72
C CYS A 92 4.88 -1.36 7.21
N THR A 93 6.11 -1.41 7.73
CA THR A 93 6.38 -1.49 9.18
C THR A 93 6.87 -0.17 9.78
N ASN A 94 6.65 0.95 9.07
CA ASN A 94 7.15 2.26 9.47
C ASN A 94 6.40 2.84 10.69
N VAL A 95 6.89 2.56 11.89
CA VAL A 95 6.35 3.05 13.16
C VAL A 95 7.38 3.92 13.91
N PRO A 96 6.96 4.85 14.78
CA PRO A 96 7.87 5.71 15.54
C PRO A 96 8.51 4.97 16.72
N LEU A 97 9.82 4.74 16.67
CA LEU A 97 10.59 3.99 17.66
C LEU A 97 11.27 4.92 18.68
N ILE A 98 11.34 4.47 19.94
CA ILE A 98 12.16 5.12 20.96
C ILE A 98 13.62 4.72 20.74
N CYS A 99 14.47 5.67 20.35
CA CYS A 99 15.91 5.45 20.31
C CYS A 99 16.45 5.30 21.74
N LYS A 100 17.20 4.22 22.01
CA LYS A 100 17.73 3.92 23.35
C LYS A 100 19.01 4.68 23.70
N LEU A 101 19.65 5.28 22.69
CA LEU A 101 20.84 6.09 22.86
C LEU A 101 20.50 7.58 23.06
N CYS A 102 19.30 8.00 22.67
CA CYS A 102 18.79 9.34 22.94
C CYS A 102 18.37 9.52 24.41
N PRO A 103 18.30 10.79 24.89
CA PRO A 103 17.65 11.11 26.16
C PRO A 103 16.23 10.51 26.24
N LYS A 104 15.79 10.17 27.46
CA LYS A 104 14.51 9.45 27.68
C LYS A 104 13.27 10.19 27.16
N ASP A 105 13.34 11.50 27.07
CA ASP A 105 12.27 12.40 26.62
C ASP A 105 12.43 12.87 25.17
N ALA A 106 13.45 12.35 24.46
CA ALA A 106 13.64 12.65 23.05
C ALA A 106 12.44 12.19 22.20
N PRO A 107 12.11 12.91 21.11
CA PRO A 107 11.14 12.46 20.14
C PRO A 107 11.50 11.09 19.57
N ALA A 108 10.47 10.32 19.23
CA ALA A 108 10.62 9.04 18.56
C ALA A 108 11.09 9.22 17.11
N VAL A 109 11.86 8.25 16.65
CA VAL A 109 12.42 8.17 15.30
C VAL A 109 11.64 7.14 14.51
N TRP A 110 11.09 7.52 13.36
CA TRP A 110 10.39 6.57 12.50
C TRP A 110 11.32 5.45 12.03
N ARG A 111 10.86 4.19 12.03
CA ARG A 111 11.68 2.99 11.70
C ARG A 111 12.48 3.18 10.41
N TYR A 112 11.84 3.70 9.36
CA TYR A 112 12.51 3.92 8.08
C TYR A 112 13.56 5.05 8.13
N ASN A 113 13.65 5.84 9.19
CA ASN A 113 14.72 6.82 9.38
C ASN A 113 15.77 6.36 10.40
N LEU A 114 15.54 5.25 11.11
CA LEU A 114 16.36 4.84 12.26
C LEU A 114 17.84 4.66 11.90
N SER A 115 18.16 4.02 10.77
CA SER A 115 19.56 3.83 10.37
C SER A 115 20.28 5.16 10.11
N PHE A 116 19.60 6.12 9.49
CA PHE A 116 20.14 7.47 9.25
C PHE A 116 20.32 8.23 10.57
N HIS A 117 19.31 8.18 11.44
CA HIS A 117 19.38 8.78 12.77
C HIS A 117 20.59 8.24 13.55
N LEU A 118 20.74 6.92 13.64
CA LEU A 118 21.83 6.30 14.37
C LEU A 118 23.20 6.70 13.82
N GLY A 119 23.40 6.66 12.50
CA GLY A 119 24.69 7.02 11.90
C GLY A 119 25.02 8.51 11.98
N HIS A 120 24.01 9.39 12.00
CA HIS A 120 24.20 10.84 11.98
C HIS A 120 24.22 11.47 13.37
N VAL A 121 23.35 11.01 14.28
CA VAL A 121 23.21 11.57 15.64
C VAL A 121 24.10 10.83 16.65
N HIS A 122 24.38 9.56 16.40
CA HIS A 122 25.22 8.74 17.26
C HIS A 122 26.52 8.34 16.55
N SER A 123 26.63 7.08 16.10
CA SER A 123 27.83 6.58 15.42
C SER A 123 27.48 5.45 14.44
N GLN A 124 28.41 5.11 13.57
CA GLN A 124 28.21 4.02 12.61
C GLN A 124 28.16 2.65 13.31
N GLU A 125 28.85 2.50 14.45
CA GLU A 125 28.78 1.30 15.30
C GLU A 125 27.38 1.11 15.88
N ALA A 126 26.68 2.19 16.20
CA ALA A 126 25.30 2.12 16.65
C ALA A 126 24.38 1.55 15.56
N VAL A 127 24.62 1.86 14.28
CA VAL A 127 23.86 1.26 13.17
C VAL A 127 24.02 -0.26 13.16
N ALA A 128 25.25 -0.75 13.36
CA ALA A 128 25.52 -2.19 13.42
C ALA A 128 24.89 -2.84 14.66
N GLN A 129 24.95 -2.20 15.83
CA GLN A 129 24.35 -2.69 17.07
C GLN A 129 22.82 -2.84 16.97
N TYR A 130 22.16 -1.95 16.22
CA TYR A 130 20.71 -1.94 16.05
C TYR A 130 20.27 -2.40 14.65
N ALA A 131 21.07 -3.23 13.99
CA ALA A 131 20.82 -3.69 12.61
C ALA A 131 19.44 -4.35 12.46
N ASP A 132 19.00 -5.16 13.43
CA ASP A 132 17.70 -5.84 13.39
C ASP A 132 16.50 -4.88 13.36
N LEU A 133 16.65 -3.69 13.96
CA LEU A 133 15.62 -2.64 13.94
C LEU A 133 15.68 -1.80 12.66
N CYS A 134 16.88 -1.65 12.09
CA CYS A 134 17.13 -0.84 10.90
C CYS A 134 16.81 -1.57 9.60
N ASN A 135 17.09 -2.87 9.56
CA ASN A 135 16.96 -3.67 8.36
C ASN A 135 15.48 -3.90 8.05
N LEU A 136 15.14 -3.69 6.78
CA LEU A 136 13.85 -4.04 6.22
C LEU A 136 14.00 -5.39 5.51
N SER A 137 13.02 -6.27 5.66
CA SER A 137 13.04 -7.53 4.93
C SER A 137 12.91 -7.29 3.42
N ASP A 138 13.43 -8.21 2.60
CA ASP A 138 13.28 -8.13 1.14
C ASP A 138 11.80 -8.06 0.70
N LYS A 139 10.93 -8.76 1.43
CA LYS A 139 9.47 -8.75 1.20
C LYS A 139 8.85 -7.39 1.47
N GLU A 140 9.24 -6.75 2.58
CA GLU A 140 8.83 -5.39 2.91
C GLU A 140 9.33 -4.39 1.87
N MET A 141 10.61 -4.47 1.50
CA MET A 141 11.20 -3.59 0.49
C MET A 141 10.49 -3.74 -0.87
N ALA A 142 10.23 -4.98 -1.29
CA ALA A 142 9.49 -5.26 -2.53
C ALA A 142 8.06 -4.72 -2.47
N GLY A 143 7.32 -5.01 -1.39
CA GLY A 143 5.96 -4.53 -1.21
C GLY A 143 5.86 -3.00 -1.18
N MET A 144 6.77 -2.33 -0.48
CA MET A 144 6.83 -0.87 -0.44
C MET A 144 7.22 -0.26 -1.78
N LYS A 145 8.08 -0.94 -2.57
CA LYS A 145 8.41 -0.52 -3.94
C LYS A 145 7.19 -0.60 -4.85
N ASP A 146 6.32 -1.58 -4.64
CA ASP A 146 5.06 -1.67 -5.37
C ASP A 146 4.05 -0.59 -4.94
N VAL A 147 3.97 -0.27 -3.64
CA VAL A 147 3.22 0.89 -3.16
C VAL A 147 3.71 2.16 -3.87
N TRP A 148 5.04 2.38 -3.92
CA TRP A 148 5.63 3.53 -4.61
C TRP A 148 5.25 3.59 -6.09
N ARG A 149 5.44 2.50 -6.84
CA ARG A 149 5.11 2.44 -8.28
C ARG A 149 3.63 2.69 -8.56
N ASN A 150 2.76 2.20 -7.69
CA ASN A 150 1.31 2.28 -7.89
C ASN A 150 0.65 3.49 -7.23
N ARG A 151 1.41 4.35 -6.54
CA ARG A 151 0.86 5.47 -5.72
C ARG A 151 -0.04 6.44 -6.48
N LEU A 152 0.17 6.60 -7.78
CA LEU A 152 -0.61 7.51 -8.65
C LEU A 152 -1.81 6.82 -9.30
N LYS A 153 -1.91 5.49 -9.21
CA LYS A 153 -3.00 4.74 -9.81
C LYS A 153 -4.25 4.89 -8.95
N ALA A 154 -5.36 5.29 -9.56
CA ALA A 154 -6.66 5.22 -8.92
C ALA A 154 -6.96 3.77 -8.54
N LYS A 155 -7.34 3.50 -7.29
CA LYS A 155 -7.83 2.19 -6.91
C LYS A 155 -9.18 1.98 -7.60
N ALA A 156 -9.30 0.95 -8.44
CA ALA A 156 -10.59 0.56 -8.99
C ALA A 156 -11.52 0.23 -7.83
N THR A 157 -12.62 0.97 -7.68
CA THR A 157 -13.65 0.66 -6.70
C THR A 157 -14.23 -0.69 -7.07
N LYS A 158 -13.93 -1.74 -6.31
CA LYS A 158 -14.64 -3.00 -6.42
C LYS A 158 -16.08 -2.73 -5.98
N ARG A 159 -16.98 -2.45 -6.94
CA ARG A 159 -18.42 -2.46 -6.67
C ARG A 159 -18.75 -3.83 -6.09
N SER A 160 -19.24 -3.86 -4.85
CA SER A 160 -19.81 -5.06 -4.27
C SER A 160 -20.92 -5.54 -5.20
N GLN A 161 -20.78 -6.74 -5.76
CA GLN A 161 -21.82 -7.36 -6.62
C GLN A 161 -23.11 -7.66 -5.88
N LYS A 162 -23.20 -7.43 -4.55
CA LYS A 162 -24.41 -7.72 -3.78
C LYS A 162 -25.65 -6.94 -4.25
N ASN A 163 -25.50 -5.81 -4.94
CA ASN A 163 -26.60 -4.99 -5.45
C ASN A 163 -26.42 -4.58 -6.93
N ALA A 164 -25.78 -5.40 -7.75
CA ALA A 164 -25.80 -5.14 -9.19
C ALA A 164 -27.23 -5.38 -9.70
N PRO A 165 -27.91 -4.39 -10.32
CA PRO A 165 -29.17 -4.66 -11.00
C PRO A 165 -28.88 -5.71 -12.08
N LEU A 166 -29.66 -6.78 -12.10
CA LEU A 166 -29.67 -7.73 -13.20
C LEU A 166 -30.01 -6.92 -14.46
N LEU A 167 -29.06 -6.81 -15.39
CA LEU A 167 -29.32 -6.21 -16.69
C LEU A 167 -30.25 -7.17 -17.46
N THR A 168 -31.55 -6.93 -17.38
CA THR A 168 -32.52 -7.58 -18.24
C THR A 168 -32.27 -7.10 -19.66
N ILE A 169 -31.63 -7.94 -20.47
CA ILE A 169 -31.53 -7.70 -21.91
C ILE A 169 -32.95 -7.81 -22.45
N SER A 170 -33.51 -6.68 -22.91
CA SER A 170 -34.78 -6.66 -23.65
C SER A 170 -34.58 -7.35 -25.00
N GLU A 171 -35.54 -8.19 -25.40
CA GLU A 171 -35.59 -8.89 -26.69
C GLU A 171 -35.52 -7.96 -27.93
N ALA A 172 -35.63 -6.64 -27.73
CA ALA A 172 -35.54 -5.63 -28.79
C ALA A 172 -34.17 -5.53 -29.50
N HIS A 173 -33.17 -6.31 -29.10
CA HIS A 173 -31.83 -6.32 -29.71
C HIS A 173 -31.43 -7.65 -30.38
N CYS A 174 -32.38 -8.57 -30.60
CA CYS A 174 -32.14 -9.70 -31.49
C CYS A 174 -32.26 -9.24 -32.96
N SER A 175 -31.12 -9.06 -33.63
CA SER A 175 -31.07 -9.03 -35.10
C SER A 175 -31.33 -10.44 -35.64
N THR A 176 -32.58 -10.88 -35.60
CA THR A 176 -33.01 -12.10 -36.28
C THR A 176 -33.13 -11.78 -37.76
N THR A 177 -32.10 -12.11 -38.54
CA THR A 177 -32.22 -12.16 -39.99
C THR A 177 -33.13 -13.35 -40.34
N PRO A 178 -34.19 -13.17 -41.16
CA PRO A 178 -35.02 -14.29 -41.58
C PRO A 178 -34.20 -15.15 -42.55
N ILE A 179 -33.92 -16.40 -42.14
CA ILE A 179 -33.41 -17.43 -43.04
C ILE A 179 -34.56 -17.78 -43.98
N HIS A 180 -34.42 -17.38 -45.25
CA HIS A 180 -35.32 -17.72 -46.34
C HIS A 180 -35.41 -19.25 -46.46
N SER A 181 -36.53 -19.82 -46.03
CA SER A 181 -36.87 -21.24 -46.15
C SER A 181 -37.08 -21.59 -47.62
N TYR A 182 -36.03 -22.09 -48.27
CA TYR A 182 -36.14 -22.77 -49.55
C TYR A 182 -36.68 -24.19 -49.31
N VAL A 183 -37.85 -24.48 -49.87
CA VAL A 183 -38.51 -25.80 -49.82
C VAL A 183 -37.93 -26.68 -50.94
N PRO A 184 -37.39 -27.89 -50.67
CA PRO A 184 -37.10 -28.86 -51.72
C PRO A 184 -38.26 -29.85 -51.87
N SER A 185 -38.76 -29.97 -53.11
CA SER A 185 -39.65 -31.04 -53.55
C SER A 185 -38.94 -32.39 -53.57
N SER A 186 -39.62 -33.43 -53.14
CA SER A 186 -39.16 -34.82 -53.13
C SER A 186 -39.35 -35.51 -54.48
N ALA A 187 -38.32 -36.24 -54.95
CA ALA A 187 -38.43 -37.58 -55.54
C ALA A 187 -37.10 -38.00 -56.21
N GLY A 188 -36.66 -39.24 -55.96
CA GLY A 188 -35.74 -39.97 -56.84
C GLY A 188 -34.38 -40.38 -56.25
N LEU A 189 -34.34 -41.58 -55.64
CA LEU A 189 -33.14 -42.45 -55.57
C LEU A 189 -32.72 -42.89 -57.00
N PRO A 190 -31.51 -43.46 -57.28
CA PRO A 190 -30.62 -44.21 -56.36
C PRO A 190 -29.09 -44.00 -56.50
N ILE A 191 -28.37 -44.50 -55.48
CA ILE A 191 -27.09 -45.26 -55.48
C ILE A 191 -26.06 -44.96 -56.58
N ILE A 192 -24.83 -44.57 -56.19
CA ILE A 192 -23.53 -45.17 -56.62
C ILE A 192 -22.41 -44.69 -55.68
N ALA A 193 -21.48 -45.60 -55.40
CA ALA A 193 -20.35 -45.49 -54.51
C ALA A 193 -19.10 -44.83 -55.13
N LEU A 194 -18.10 -44.65 -54.26
CA LEU A 194 -16.63 -44.61 -54.47
C LEU A 194 -15.87 -43.28 -54.32
N THR A 195 -14.89 -43.37 -53.41
CA THR A 195 -13.48 -42.89 -53.44
C THR A 195 -13.12 -41.45 -53.05
N SER A 196 -12.59 -41.34 -51.82
CA SER A 196 -11.13 -41.22 -51.54
C SER A 196 -10.31 -40.06 -52.13
N TRP A 197 -9.88 -39.19 -51.20
CA TRP A 197 -8.54 -38.59 -50.99
C TRP A 197 -8.00 -37.46 -51.90
N LEU A 198 -7.75 -36.33 -51.23
CA LEU A 198 -6.51 -35.53 -51.22
C LEU A 198 -5.37 -36.10 -52.10
N ARG A 199 -5.03 -35.40 -53.19
CA ARG A 199 -3.85 -34.51 -53.32
C ARG A 199 -3.59 -34.21 -54.79
#